data_AF-A0A5C4XMX3-F1
#
_entry.id   AF-A0A5C4XMX3-F1
#
_cell.length_a   1.000
_cell.length_b   1.000
_cell.length_c   1.000
_cell.angle_alpha   90.00
_cell.angle_beta   90.00
_cell.angle_gamma   90.00
#
_symmetry.space_group_name_H-M   'P 1'
#
loop_
_entity.id
_entity.type
_entity.pdbx_description
1 polymer ?
#
loop_
_entity_poly.entity_id
_entity_poly.type
_entity_poly.pdbx_seq_one_letter_code
_entity_poly.pdbx_strand_id
1 'polypeptide(L)'
;MNQLLQAAQTGSRAARLRCEFSIGQSIGHVIVWVVLTIITFGLALLVFPYYLNRAVLNRTEVLDQSGRPIGKLRCNFDLISSIGHVIIWGILIIITFGIAGFFYLYRVVRVVLSDTVIEYY
;
A
#
# COMPACT_ATOMS: atom_id res chain seq x y z
N MET A 1 3.00 -43.25 5.08
CA MET A 1 2.91 -42.90 3.64
C MET A 1 2.22 -41.56 3.35
N ASN A 2 1.47 -40.95 4.28
CA ASN A 2 0.72 -39.70 4.01
C ASN A 2 1.45 -38.40 4.37
N GLN A 3 2.54 -38.44 5.16
CA GLN A 3 3.32 -37.24 5.50
C GLN A 3 4.42 -36.91 4.48
N LEU A 4 4.90 -37.91 3.72
CA LEU A 4 5.89 -37.68 2.66
C LEU A 4 5.25 -37.08 1.40
N LEU A 5 3.95 -37.29 1.16
CA LEU A 5 3.20 -36.61 0.09
C LEU A 5 2.90 -35.14 0.42
N GLN A 6 2.81 -34.76 1.70
CA GLN A 6 2.67 -33.37 2.12
C GLN A 6 3.99 -32.60 2.00
N ALA A 7 5.13 -33.26 2.25
CA ALA A 7 6.46 -32.68 2.05
C ALA A 7 6.86 -32.53 0.56
N ALA A 8 6.24 -33.29 -0.35
CA ALA A 8 6.47 -33.16 -1.80
C ALA A 8 5.65 -32.04 -2.48
N GLN A 9 4.67 -31.46 -1.79
CA GLN A 9 3.87 -30.30 -2.25
C GLN A 9 4.48 -28.95 -1.81
N THR A 10 5.70 -28.95 -1.28
CA THR A 10 6.47 -27.75 -0.95
C THR A 10 7.34 -27.30 -2.13
N GLY A 11 6.92 -27.59 -3.36
CA GLY A 11 7.42 -26.89 -4.54
C GLY A 11 7.02 -25.42 -4.38
N SER A 12 7.98 -24.58 -4.02
CA SER A 12 7.89 -23.12 -3.83
C SER A 12 6.56 -22.56 -4.36
N ARG A 13 5.56 -22.36 -3.48
CA ARG A 13 4.29 -21.68 -3.83
C ARG A 13 4.58 -20.19 -4.06
N ALA A 14 5.45 -19.89 -5.02
CA ALA A 14 5.79 -18.57 -5.46
C ALA A 14 4.58 -17.98 -6.17
N ALA A 15 3.77 -17.26 -5.41
CA ALA A 15 2.73 -16.41 -5.97
C ALA A 15 3.38 -15.15 -6.55
N ARG A 16 2.99 -14.75 -7.76
CA ARG A 16 3.49 -13.54 -8.41
C ARG A 16 2.48 -12.42 -8.24
N LEU A 17 2.93 -11.25 -7.82
CA LEU A 17 2.08 -10.06 -7.79
C LEU A 17 2.07 -9.41 -9.18
N ARG A 18 0.89 -9.12 -9.71
CA ARG A 18 0.69 -8.35 -10.94
C ARG A 18 -0.11 -7.10 -10.59
N CYS A 19 0.51 -5.94 -10.80
CA CYS A 19 -0.14 -4.66 -10.60
C CYS A 19 -0.67 -4.17 -11.95
N GLU A 20 -1.99 -4.06 -12.10
CA GLU A 20 -2.62 -3.43 -13.27
C GLU A 20 -2.86 -1.93 -13.04
N PHE A 21 -1.82 -1.22 -12.58
CA PHE A 21 -1.89 0.22 -12.43
C PHE A 21 -1.54 0.90 -13.75
N SER A 22 -2.56 1.36 -14.47
CA SER A 22 -2.39 2.08 -15.73
C SER A 22 -1.81 3.49 -15.51
N ILE A 23 -0.94 3.93 -16.43
CA ILE A 23 -0.37 5.28 -16.45
C ILE A 23 -1.49 6.34 -16.47
N GLY A 24 -2.58 6.09 -17.20
CA GLY A 24 -3.72 7.02 -17.25
C GLY A 24 -4.42 7.22 -15.89
N GLN A 25 -4.56 6.15 -15.11
CA GLN A 25 -5.11 6.21 -13.74
C GLN A 25 -4.14 6.96 -12.80
N SER A 26 -2.84 6.74 -12.98
CA SER A 26 -1.79 7.40 -12.22
C SER A 26 -1.86 8.93 -12.37
N ILE A 27 -1.98 9.40 -13.61
CA ILE A 27 -2.04 10.84 -13.94
C ILE A 27 -3.26 11.48 -13.29
N GLY A 28 -4.44 10.86 -13.42
CA GLY A 28 -5.66 11.38 -12.78
C GLY A 28 -5.52 11.49 -11.26
N HIS A 29 -4.89 10.49 -10.63
CA HIS A 29 -4.64 10.52 -9.19
C HIS A 29 -3.68 11.66 -8.81
N VAL A 30 -2.57 11.83 -9.54
CA VAL A 30 -1.59 12.90 -9.28
C VAL A 30 -2.24 14.27 -9.40
N ILE A 31 -3.06 14.52 -10.42
CA ILE A 31 -3.75 15.81 -10.61
C ILE A 31 -4.63 16.15 -9.40
N VAL A 32 -5.44 15.19 -8.93
CA VAL A 32 -6.29 15.38 -7.74
C VAL A 32 -5.46 15.72 -6.51
N TRP A 33 -4.35 15.01 -6.30
CA TRP A 33 -3.47 15.25 -5.15
C TRP A 33 -2.71 16.57 -5.24
N VAL A 34 -2.33 17.03 -6.43
CA VAL A 34 -1.72 18.35 -6.63
C VAL A 34 -2.72 19.45 -6.25
N VAL A 35 -3.96 19.36 -6.72
CA VAL A 35 -5.02 20.33 -6.36
C VAL A 35 -5.27 20.33 -4.85
N LEU A 36 -5.38 19.16 -4.23
CA LEU A 36 -5.52 19.04 -2.77
C LEU A 36 -4.33 19.64 -2.02
N THR A 37 -3.11 19.43 -2.51
CA THR A 37 -1.88 19.99 -1.91
C THR A 37 -1.91 21.51 -1.92
N ILE A 38 -2.36 22.13 -3.01
CA ILE A 38 -2.49 23.58 -3.13
C ILE A 38 -3.55 24.10 -2.14
N ILE A 39 -4.74 23.50 -2.13
CA ILE A 39 -5.86 23.92 -1.27
C ILE A 39 -5.53 23.76 0.23
N THR A 40 -4.75 22.74 0.58
CA THR A 40 -4.41 22.41 1.97
C THR A 40 -3.04 22.93 2.42
N PHE A 41 -2.36 23.74 1.59
CA PHE A 41 -1.01 24.25 1.86
C PHE A 41 0.00 23.14 2.22
N GLY A 42 -0.04 22.02 1.50
CA GLY A 42 0.89 20.91 1.73
C GLY A 42 0.43 19.86 2.74
N LEU A 43 -0.64 20.10 3.50
CA LEU A 43 -1.12 19.14 4.51
C LEU A 43 -1.58 17.82 3.87
N ALA A 44 -2.16 17.87 2.66
CA ALA A 44 -2.53 16.68 1.89
C ALA A 44 -1.33 15.76 1.61
N LEU A 45 -0.10 16.29 1.51
CA LEU A 45 1.10 15.47 1.29
C LEU A 45 1.43 14.58 2.49
N LEU A 46 0.97 14.91 3.69
CA LEU A 46 1.12 14.01 4.84
C LEU A 46 0.23 12.78 4.68
N VAL A 47 -0.96 12.95 4.11
CA VAL A 47 -1.96 11.88 3.98
C VAL A 47 -1.76 11.09 2.67
N PHE A 48 -1.19 11.71 1.64
CA PHE A 48 -0.95 11.16 0.32
C PHE A 48 -0.29 9.76 0.31
N PRO A 49 0.78 9.48 1.08
CA PRO A 49 1.44 8.17 1.05
C PRO A 49 0.51 7.02 1.43
N TYR A 50 -0.44 7.23 2.34
CA TYR A 50 -1.41 6.20 2.71
C TYR A 50 -2.34 5.87 1.56
N TYR A 51 -2.88 6.89 0.90
CA TYR A 51 -3.80 6.70 -0.23
C TYR A 51 -3.12 6.18 -1.48
N LEU A 52 -1.89 6.64 -1.77
CA LEU A 52 -1.10 6.15 -2.89
C LEU A 52 -0.83 4.65 -2.75
N ASN A 53 -0.30 4.22 -1.59
CA ASN A 53 -0.02 2.81 -1.35
C ASN A 53 -1.31 1.97 -1.42
N ARG A 54 -2.40 2.45 -0.81
CA ARG A 54 -3.71 1.78 -0.89
C ARG A 54 -4.22 1.65 -2.33
N ALA A 55 -4.09 2.70 -3.14
CA ALA A 55 -4.53 2.69 -4.54
C ALA A 55 -3.76 1.67 -5.38
N VAL A 56 -2.45 1.56 -5.17
CA VAL A 56 -1.58 0.58 -5.85
C VAL A 56 -1.89 -0.85 -5.37
N LEU A 57 -1.97 -1.06 -4.06
CA LEU A 57 -2.22 -2.39 -3.48
C LEU A 57 -3.58 -2.94 -3.88
N ASN A 58 -4.64 -2.12 -3.85
CA ASN A 58 -5.99 -2.54 -4.24
C ASN A 58 -6.13 -2.88 -5.74
N ARG A 59 -5.14 -2.52 -6.56
CA ARG A 59 -5.04 -2.85 -7.99
C ARG A 59 -4.00 -3.94 -8.28
N THR A 60 -3.52 -4.61 -7.24
CA THR A 60 -2.53 -5.68 -7.35
C THR A 60 -3.22 -7.03 -7.15
N GLU A 61 -3.12 -7.88 -8.18
CA GLU A 61 -3.61 -9.24 -8.17
C GLU A 61 -2.48 -10.21 -7.83
N VAL A 62 -2.84 -11.31 -7.17
CA VAL A 62 -1.98 -12.42 -6.85
C VAL A 62 -2.20 -13.49 -7.92
N LEU A 63 -1.14 -13.84 -8.64
CA LEU A 63 -1.13 -14.89 -9.65
C LEU A 63 -0.49 -16.16 -9.11
N ASP A 64 -1.04 -17.31 -9.49
CA ASP A 64 -0.39 -18.62 -9.32
C ASP A 64 0.76 -18.82 -10.32
N GLN A 65 1.55 -19.88 -10.14
CA GLN A 65 2.65 -20.26 -11.04
C GLN A 65 2.21 -20.42 -12.51
N SER A 66 0.95 -20.79 -12.72
CA SER A 66 0.36 -20.90 -14.06
C SER A 66 -0.06 -19.55 -14.67
N GLY A 67 0.21 -18.43 -13.99
CA GLY A 67 -0.18 -17.08 -14.42
C GLY A 67 -1.67 -16.76 -14.26
N ARG A 68 -2.43 -17.61 -13.56
CA ARG A 68 -3.87 -17.41 -13.30
C ARG A 68 -4.07 -16.56 -12.05
N PRO A 69 -4.98 -15.57 -12.05
CA PRO A 69 -5.30 -14.79 -10.86
C PRO A 69 -5.99 -15.68 -9.83
N ILE A 70 -5.40 -15.78 -8.63
CA ILE A 70 -5.90 -16.56 -7.49
C ILE A 70 -6.48 -15.70 -6.37
N GLY A 71 -6.18 -14.40 -6.37
CA GLY A 71 -6.76 -13.45 -5.45
C GLY A 71 -6.33 -12.03 -5.74
N LYS A 72 -6.86 -11.08 -4.99
CA LYS A 72 -6.50 -9.66 -5.05
C LYS A 72 -6.05 -9.16 -3.69
N LEU A 73 -5.09 -8.25 -3.67
CA LEU A 73 -4.70 -7.56 -2.45
C LEU A 73 -5.79 -6.55 -2.11
N ARG A 74 -6.38 -6.66 -0.93
CA ARG A 74 -7.35 -5.70 -0.41
C ARG A 74 -6.78 -5.05 0.84
N CYS A 75 -6.44 -3.78 0.71
CA CYS A 75 -6.04 -2.95 1.81
C CYS A 75 -7.28 -2.24 2.37
N ASN A 76 -7.84 -2.82 3.45
CA ASN A 76 -8.94 -2.21 4.20
C ASN A 76 -8.38 -1.26 5.27
N PHE A 77 -7.60 -0.28 4.83
CA PHE A 77 -6.98 0.68 5.74
C PHE A 77 -7.96 1.79 6.09
N ASP A 78 -8.30 1.89 7.38
CA ASP A 78 -9.06 3.00 7.94
C ASP A 78 -8.12 4.15 8.33
N LEU A 79 -8.13 5.20 7.52
CA LEU A 79 -7.36 6.41 7.75
C LEU A 79 -7.74 7.12 9.06
N ILE A 80 -8.97 6.91 9.53
CA ILE A 80 -9.48 7.43 10.79
C ILE A 80 -8.73 6.77 11.97
N SER A 81 -8.42 5.48 11.87
CA SER A 81 -7.64 4.78 12.91
C SER A 81 -6.19 5.28 12.96
N SER A 82 -5.64 5.69 11.81
CA SER A 82 -4.26 6.18 11.71
C SER A 82 -4.09 7.70 11.78
N ILE A 83 -5.17 8.46 12.05
CA ILE A 83 -5.10 9.93 12.08
C ILE A 83 -4.15 10.44 13.16
N GLY A 84 -4.11 9.76 14.31
CA GLY A 84 -3.17 10.08 15.39
C GLY A 84 -1.71 9.94 14.96
N HIS A 85 -1.40 8.93 14.15
CA HIS A 85 -0.05 8.75 13.60
C HIS A 85 0.31 9.88 12.63
N VAL A 86 -0.59 10.24 11.72
CA VAL A 86 -0.35 11.34 10.76
C VAL A 86 -0.05 12.65 11.48
N ILE A 87 -0.79 12.97 12.54
CA ILE A 87 -0.61 14.21 13.31
C ILE A 87 0.74 14.23 14.03
N ILE A 88 1.10 13.13 14.72
CA ILE A 88 2.38 13.02 15.43
C ILE A 88 3.56 13.21 14.45
N TRP A 89 3.51 12.53 13.31
CA TRP A 89 4.56 12.64 12.31
C TRP A 89 4.57 14.00 11.61
N GLY A 90 3.42 14.62 11.40
CA GLY A 90 3.31 15.99 10.88
C GLY A 90 4.04 17.00 11.77
N ILE A 91 3.84 16.91 13.09
CA ILE A 91 4.54 17.76 14.06
C ILE A 91 6.06 17.52 14.03
N LEU A 92 6.48 16.25 14.01
CA LEU A 92 7.90 15.87 13.90
C LEU A 92 8.53 16.41 12.61
N ILE A 93 7.84 16.34 11.48
CA ILE A 93 8.29 16.88 10.19
C ILE A 93 8.52 18.39 10.31
N ILE A 94 7.62 19.12 10.95
CA ILE A 94 7.77 20.58 11.15
C ILE A 94 8.98 20.88 12.04
N ILE A 95 9.10 20.21 13.20
CA ILE A 95 10.19 20.45 14.17
C ILE A 95 11.56 20.09 13.59
N THR A 96 11.62 19.05 12.76
CA THR A 96 12.87 18.56 12.15
C THR A 96 13.15 19.15 10.78
N PHE A 97 12.40 20.17 10.35
CA PHE A 97 12.51 20.77 9.01
C PHE A 97 12.46 19.74 7.86
N GLY A 98 11.60 18.73 7.99
CA GLY A 98 11.36 17.73 6.95
C GLY A 98 12.15 16.42 7.10
N ILE A 99 13.16 16.36 7.98
CA ILE A 99 14.00 15.15 8.12
C ILE A 99 13.18 13.94 8.59
N ALA A 100 12.24 14.14 9.53
CA ALA A 100 11.34 13.07 9.96
C ALA A 100 10.44 12.53 8.84
N GLY A 101 10.28 13.27 7.73
CA GLY A 101 9.49 12.85 6.57
C GLY A 101 10.04 11.61 5.89
N PHE A 102 11.38 11.44 5.86
CA PHE A 102 11.99 10.23 5.31
C PHE A 102 11.61 8.99 6.12
N PHE A 103 11.70 9.07 7.45
CA PHE A 103 11.30 7.97 8.33
C PHE A 103 9.80 7.69 8.29
N TYR A 104 9.00 8.74 8.17
CA TYR A 104 7.56 8.65 8.05
C TYR A 104 7.15 7.77 6.86
N LEU A 105 7.71 8.00 5.67
CA LEU A 105 7.37 7.25 4.46
C LEU A 105 7.56 5.73 4.62
N TYR A 106 8.72 5.29 5.12
CA TYR A 106 8.99 3.87 5.36
C TYR A 106 7.98 3.26 6.34
N ARG A 107 7.59 4.03 7.36
CA ARG A 107 6.65 3.56 8.37
C ARG A 107 5.23 3.46 7.82
N VAL A 108 4.81 4.41 6.97
CA VAL A 108 3.52 4.33 6.28
C VAL A 108 3.44 3.06 5.45
N VAL A 109 4.47 2.78 4.63
CA VAL A 109 4.50 1.56 3.81
C VAL A 109 4.39 0.31 4.66
N ARG A 110 5.10 0.25 5.79
CA ARG A 110 5.00 -0.88 6.73
C ARG A 110 3.58 -1.08 7.24
N VAL A 111 2.94 -0.01 7.72
CA VAL A 111 1.58 -0.07 8.27
C VAL A 111 0.58 -0.53 7.22
N VAL A 112 0.62 0.08 6.02
CA VAL A 112 -0.31 -0.26 4.95
C VAL A 112 -0.14 -1.72 4.50
N LEU A 113 1.10 -2.22 4.41
CA LEU A 113 1.37 -3.61 4.07
C LEU A 113 0.92 -4.58 5.18
N SER A 114 1.13 -4.23 6.46
CA SER A 114 0.68 -5.06 7.59
C SER A 114 -0.83 -5.23 7.64
N ASP A 115 -1.58 -4.22 7.19
CA ASP A 115 -3.05 -4.25 7.14
C ASP A 115 -3.61 -4.78 5.81
N THR A 116 -2.74 -5.17 4.86
CA THR A 116 -3.18 -5.69 3.56
C THR A 116 -3.46 -7.18 3.66
N VAL A 117 -4.68 -7.57 3.30
CA VAL A 117 -5.10 -8.98 3.24
C VAL A 117 -5.22 -9.43 1.79
N ILE A 118 -4.96 -10.72 1.54
CA ILE A 118 -5.20 -11.35 0.24
C ILE A 118 -6.62 -11.91 0.25
N GLU A 119 -7.49 -11.37 -0.60
CA GLU A 119 -8.84 -11.87 -0.82
C GLU A 119 -8.80 -12.83 -2.02
N TYR A 120 -8.93 -14.13 -1.76
CA TYR A 120 -9.00 -15.16 -2.80
C TYR A 120 -10.37 -15.11 -3.51
N TYR A 121 -10.40 -15.46 -4.79
CA TYR A 121 -11.64 -15.55 -5.57
C TYR A 121 -12.50 -16.75 -5.17
#